data_AF-A0A1Q4XGS6-F1
#
_entry.id   AF-A0A1Q4XGS6-F1
#
_cell.length_a   1.000
_cell.length_b   1.000
_cell.length_c   1.000
_cell.angle_alpha   90.00
_cell.angle_beta   90.00
_cell.angle_gamma   90.00
#
_symmetry.space_group_name_H-M   'P 1'
#
loop_
_entity.id
_entity.type
_entity.pdbx_description
1 polymer ?
#
loop_
_entity_poly.entity_id
_entity_poly.type
_entity_poly.pdbx_seq_one_letter_code
_entity_poly.pdbx_strand_id
1 'polypeptide(L)'
;MTAYELGAVVAERRVEAVAGDGARTPVVIRIGTPHPDPLSPNGDWCCPHQVVGLGDEAVGASFGVDSLQALLLSVYRVRLTLAARAAEASLDLDWLGFPDLG
;
A
#
# COMPACT_ATOMS: atom_id res chain seq x y z
N MET A 1 -0.29 -6.10 17.48
CA MET A 1 -0.61 -6.28 16.04
C MET A 1 0.61 -6.92 15.43
N THR A 2 0.53 -8.14 14.93
CA THR A 2 1.67 -8.79 14.27
C THR A 2 1.95 -8.06 12.97
N ALA A 3 3.17 -7.56 12.80
CA ALA A 3 3.61 -7.02 11.53
C ALA A 3 3.69 -8.19 10.53
N TYR A 4 3.09 -8.05 9.35
CA TYR A 4 3.28 -9.02 8.28
C TYR A 4 4.70 -8.91 7.73
N GLU A 5 5.21 -9.95 7.07
CA GLU A 5 6.41 -9.82 6.26
C GLU A 5 6.01 -9.47 4.83
N LEU A 6 6.73 -8.54 4.19
CA LEU A 6 6.42 -8.12 2.83
C LEU A 6 6.70 -9.22 1.81
N GLY A 7 7.69 -10.09 2.06
CA GLY A 7 8.15 -11.11 1.12
C GLY A 7 8.77 -10.53 -0.15
N ALA A 8 8.77 -11.31 -1.23
CA ALA A 8 9.27 -10.85 -2.53
C ALA A 8 8.33 -9.79 -3.13
N VAL A 9 8.88 -8.62 -3.46
CA VAL A 9 8.14 -7.50 -4.06
C VAL A 9 7.88 -7.79 -5.54
N VAL A 10 6.61 -7.72 -5.94
CA VAL A 10 6.18 -7.95 -7.34
C VAL A 10 5.71 -6.68 -8.04
N ALA A 11 5.40 -5.63 -7.28
CA ALA A 11 5.11 -4.31 -7.81
C ALA A 11 5.58 -3.22 -6.84
N GLU A 12 6.09 -2.13 -7.40
CA GLU A 12 6.47 -0.94 -6.65
C GLU A 12 5.98 0.31 -7.40
N ARG A 13 5.57 1.33 -6.65
CA ARG A 13 5.29 2.66 -7.18
C ARG A 13 5.88 3.72 -6.26
N ARG A 14 6.53 4.71 -6.86
CA ARG A 14 6.94 5.93 -6.18
C ARG A 14 5.98 7.06 -6.54
N VAL A 15 5.51 7.78 -5.53
CA VAL A 15 4.76 9.03 -5.63
C VAL A 15 5.45 10.08 -4.77
N GLU A 16 5.13 11.34 -4.98
CA GLU A 16 5.66 12.45 -4.19
C GLU A 16 4.56 13.00 -3.29
N ALA A 17 4.83 13.14 -1.99
CA ALA A 17 4.00 13.91 -1.09
C ALA A 17 4.47 15.37 -1.09
N VAL A 18 3.52 16.29 -1.30
CA VAL A 18 3.77 17.71 -1.47
C VAL A 18 3.15 18.46 -0.30
N ALA A 19 3.98 19.17 0.46
CA ALA A 19 3.51 20.02 1.57
C ALA A 19 3.06 21.40 1.07
N GLY A 20 2.34 22.15 1.91
CA GLY A 20 1.80 23.46 1.56
C GLY A 20 2.85 24.52 1.19
N ASP A 21 4.11 24.34 1.59
CA ASP A 21 5.25 25.18 1.20
C ASP A 21 5.93 24.73 -0.11
N GLY A 22 5.42 23.67 -0.74
CA GLY A 22 5.95 23.07 -1.96
C GLY A 22 7.06 22.04 -1.73
N ALA A 23 7.46 21.76 -0.48
CA ALA A 23 8.42 20.71 -0.19
C ALA A 23 7.91 19.34 -0.67
N ARG A 24 8.77 18.58 -1.34
CA ARG A 24 8.46 17.27 -1.90
C ARG A 24 9.22 16.18 -1.16
N THR A 25 8.51 15.16 -0.73
CA THR A 25 9.08 13.98 -0.07
C THR A 25 8.61 12.71 -0.76
N PRO A 26 9.48 11.72 -0.96
CA PRO A 26 9.09 10.52 -1.68
C PRO A 26 8.29 9.56 -0.80
N VAL A 27 7.22 9.03 -1.38
CA VAL A 27 6.42 7.94 -0.81
C VAL A 27 6.56 6.72 -1.70
N VAL A 28 6.94 5.59 -1.13
CA VAL A 28 7.15 4.33 -1.85
C VAL A 28 6.11 3.31 -1.43
N ILE A 29 5.35 2.83 -2.39
CA ILE A 29 4.34 1.80 -2.27
C ILE A 29 4.95 0.49 -2.76
N ARG A 30 4.85 -0.57 -1.96
CA ARG A 30 5.32 -1.91 -2.35
C ARG A 30 4.22 -2.93 -2.16
N ILE A 31 4.10 -3.84 -3.12
CA ILE A 31 3.21 -4.99 -3.07
C ILE A 31 4.06 -6.26 -3.09
N GLY A 32 3.88 -7.08 -2.06
CA GLY A 32 4.48 -8.40 -1.93
C GLY A 32 3.78 -9.44 -2.80
N THR A 33 4.40 -10.61 -2.95
CA THR A 33 3.83 -11.73 -3.69
C THR A 33 2.58 -12.25 -2.96
N PRO A 34 1.40 -12.29 -3.61
CA PRO A 34 0.22 -12.95 -3.05
C PRO A 34 0.53 -14.43 -2.76
N HIS A 35 0.08 -14.93 -1.61
CA HIS A 35 0.29 -16.32 -1.22
C HIS A 35 -0.89 -16.86 -0.41
N PRO A 36 -1.08 -18.19 -0.33
CA PRO A 36 -2.08 -18.79 0.53
C PRO A 36 -1.89 -18.33 1.99
N ASP A 37 -2.97 -17.93 2.65
CA ASP A 37 -2.96 -17.59 4.07
C ASP A 37 -2.82 -18.87 4.90
N PRO A 38 -1.69 -19.08 5.62
CA PRO A 38 -1.50 -20.30 6.40
C PRO A 38 -2.49 -20.43 7.57
N LEU A 39 -3.19 -19.35 7.94
CA LEU A 39 -4.18 -19.35 9.00
C LEU A 39 -5.61 -19.54 8.48
N SER A 40 -5.83 -19.52 7.16
CA SER A 40 -7.18 -19.68 6.62
C SER A 40 -7.60 -21.16 6.61
N PRO A 41 -8.73 -21.52 7.26
CA PRO A 41 -9.28 -22.87 7.18
C PRO A 41 -9.91 -23.17 5.82
N ASN A 42 -10.17 -22.16 4.99
CA ASN A 42 -10.84 -22.29 3.69
C ASN A 42 -9.88 -22.15 2.49
N GLY A 43 -8.58 -21.98 2.74
CA GLY A 43 -7.58 -21.79 1.68
C GLY A 43 -7.61 -20.39 1.05
N ASP A 44 -8.04 -19.38 1.82
CA ASP A 44 -7.95 -17.98 1.38
C ASP A 44 -6.49 -17.58 1.14
N TRP A 45 -6.33 -16.48 0.42
CA TRP A 45 -5.06 -15.88 0.08
C TRP A 45 -4.90 -14.56 0.81
N CYS A 46 -3.65 -14.18 1.04
CA CYS A 46 -3.29 -12.85 1.49
C CYS A 46 -2.28 -12.21 0.53
N CYS A 47 -2.24 -10.89 0.51
CA CYS A 47 -1.28 -10.11 -0.26
C CYS A 47 -0.69 -9.01 0.64
N PRO A 48 0.60 -9.10 1.00
CA PRO A 48 1.28 -8.09 1.78
C PRO A 48 1.48 -6.78 1.01
N HIS A 49 1.38 -5.65 1.69
CA HIS A 49 1.65 -4.33 1.12
C HIS A 49 2.25 -3.38 2.15
N GLN A 50 3.04 -2.41 1.67
CA GLN A 50 3.71 -1.43 2.52
C GLN A 50 3.68 -0.05 1.86
N VAL A 51 3.51 0.99 2.69
CA VAL A 51 3.68 2.39 2.31
C VAL A 51 4.79 2.98 3.18
N VAL A 52 5.86 3.44 2.54
CA VAL A 52 7.06 4.03 3.17
C VAL A 52 7.11 5.51 2.86
N GLY A 53 7.49 6.35 3.82
CA GLY A 53 7.57 7.81 3.67
C GLY A 53 6.26 8.55 3.94
N LEU A 54 5.22 7.88 4.45
CA LEU A 54 3.94 8.51 4.80
C LEU A 54 3.28 7.80 6.00
N GLY A 55 3.54 8.29 7.21
CA GLY A 55 2.99 7.75 8.46
C GLY A 55 3.65 6.42 8.89
N ASP A 56 2.86 5.52 9.48
CA ASP A 56 3.33 4.19 9.93
C ASP A 56 3.73 3.29 8.76
N GLU A 57 4.98 2.85 8.73
CA GLU A 57 5.55 2.03 7.65
C GLU A 57 5.39 0.52 7.88
N ALA A 58 4.57 0.10 8.84
CA ALA A 58 4.25 -1.31 9.05
C ALA A 58 3.69 -1.98 7.77
N VAL A 59 4.08 -3.23 7.56
CA VAL A 59 3.51 -4.06 6.49
C VAL A 59 2.11 -4.50 6.88
N GLY A 60 1.14 -4.16 6.05
CA GLY A 60 -0.23 -4.68 6.11
C GLY A 60 -0.44 -5.83 5.13
N ALA A 61 -1.61 -6.45 5.20
CA ALA A 61 -2.06 -7.42 4.22
C ALA A 61 -3.56 -7.28 3.97
N SER A 62 -4.00 -7.58 2.75
CA SER A 62 -5.42 -7.79 2.44
C SER A 62 -5.65 -9.25 2.05
N PHE A 63 -6.86 -9.73 2.30
CA PHE A 63 -7.22 -11.14 2.14
C PHE A 63 -8.31 -11.30 1.08
N GLY A 64 -8.27 -12.38 0.33
CA GLY A 64 -9.27 -12.74 -0.68
C GLY A 64 -9.36 -14.25 -0.87
N VAL A 65 -10.41 -14.72 -1.53
CA VAL A 65 -10.64 -16.14 -1.83
C VAL A 65 -9.55 -16.71 -2.72
N ASP A 66 -8.93 -15.89 -3.58
CA ASP A 66 -7.82 -16.26 -4.43
C ASP A 66 -6.73 -15.17 -4.49
N SER A 67 -5.63 -15.49 -5.17
CA SER A 67 -4.47 -14.62 -5.32
C SER A 67 -4.79 -13.30 -6.00
N LEU A 68 -5.68 -13.31 -6.99
CA LEU A 68 -6.07 -12.12 -7.75
C LEU A 68 -6.92 -11.19 -6.88
N GLN A 69 -7.90 -11.72 -6.15
CA GLN A 69 -8.73 -10.93 -5.26
C GLN A 69 -7.91 -10.32 -4.14
N ALA A 70 -7.02 -11.10 -3.50
CA ALA A 70 -6.14 -10.58 -2.45
C ALA A 70 -5.23 -9.43 -2.94
N LEU A 71 -4.72 -9.54 -4.18
CA LEU A 71 -3.95 -8.48 -4.83
C LEU A 71 -4.80 -7.24 -5.08
N LEU A 72 -5.97 -7.38 -5.71
CA LEU A 72 -6.85 -6.24 -6.00
C LEU A 72 -7.29 -5.52 -4.73
N LEU A 73 -7.61 -6.27 -3.67
CA LEU A 73 -7.94 -5.69 -2.36
C LEU A 73 -6.75 -5.01 -1.68
N SER A 74 -5.51 -5.46 -1.93
CA SER A 74 -4.31 -4.76 -1.46
C SER A 74 -4.08 -3.46 -2.20
N VAL A 75 -4.25 -3.44 -3.52
CA VAL A 75 -4.19 -2.20 -4.32
C VAL A 75 -5.25 -1.20 -3.84
N TYR A 76 -6.48 -1.67 -3.61
CA TYR A 76 -7.54 -0.81 -3.08
C TYR A 76 -7.24 -0.31 -1.66
N ARG A 77 -6.75 -1.19 -0.77
CA ARG A 77 -6.36 -0.81 0.60
C ARG A 77 -5.25 0.22 0.63
N VAL A 78 -4.25 0.11 -0.24
CA VAL A 78 -3.16 1.09 -0.36
C VAL A 78 -3.72 2.45 -0.76
N ARG A 79 -4.64 2.52 -1.73
CA ARG A 79 -5.27 3.80 -2.13
C ARG A 79 -5.96 4.50 -0.97
N LEU A 80 -6.77 3.75 -0.20
CA LEU A 80 -7.45 4.29 0.97
C LEU A 80 -6.44 4.75 2.03
N THR A 81 -5.37 4.00 2.23
CA THR A 81 -4.32 4.31 3.20
C THR A 81 -3.58 5.60 2.81
N LEU A 82 -3.21 5.76 1.54
CA LEU A 82 -2.57 6.96 1.01
C LEU A 82 -3.47 8.18 1.20
N ALA A 83 -4.74 8.09 0.78
CA ALA A 83 -5.70 9.19 0.91
C ALA A 83 -5.91 9.61 2.37
N ALA A 84 -6.11 8.65 3.27
CA ALA A 84 -6.32 8.92 4.69
C ALA A 84 -5.10 9.60 5.33
N ARG A 85 -3.90 9.06 5.09
CA ARG A 85 -2.68 9.58 5.71
C ARG A 85 -2.23 10.92 5.11
N ALA A 86 -2.41 11.12 3.80
CA ALA A 86 -2.14 12.41 3.17
C ALA A 86 -3.08 13.50 3.71
N ALA A 87 -4.38 13.19 3.85
CA ALA A 87 -5.34 14.11 4.46
C ALA A 87 -5.01 14.44 5.93
N GLU A 88 -4.66 13.43 6.73
CA GLU A 88 -4.23 13.62 8.12
C GLU A 88 -2.99 14.52 8.23
N ALA A 89 -2.03 14.35 7.32
CA ALA A 89 -0.80 15.13 7.27
C ALA A 89 -0.93 16.47 6.52
N SER A 90 -2.11 16.80 5.97
CA SER A 90 -2.31 17.97 5.09
C SER A 90 -1.32 18.03 3.91
N LEU A 91 -1.11 16.89 3.26
CA LEU A 91 -0.24 16.72 2.09
C LEU A 91 -1.06 16.40 0.85
N ASP A 92 -0.62 16.91 -0.30
CA ASP A 92 -1.08 16.43 -1.60
C ASP A 92 -0.19 15.27 -2.07
N LEU A 93 -0.73 14.38 -2.90
CA LEU A 93 0.03 13.30 -3.54
C LEU A 93 0.11 13.55 -5.05
N ASP A 94 1.31 13.44 -5.60
CA ASP A 94 1.61 13.64 -7.01
C ASP A 94 2.28 12.40 -7.59
N TRP A 95 1.78 11.94 -8.73
CA TRP A 95 2.40 10.89 -9.50
C TRP A 95 2.71 11.40 -10.90
N LEU A 96 3.99 11.66 -11.17
CA LEU A 96 4.48 12.15 -12.47
C LEU A 96 3.79 13.44 -12.93
N GLY A 97 3.45 14.35 -12.00
CA GLY A 97 2.72 15.58 -12.31
C GLY A 97 1.20 15.44 -12.37
N PHE A 98 0.66 14.27 -12.02
CA PHE A 98 -0.78 14.02 -11.97
C PHE A 98 -1.25 13.78 -10.53
N PRO A 99 -2.36 14.43 -10.09
CA PRO A 99 -2.92 14.22 -8.75
C PRO A 99 -3.70 12.90 -8.64
N ASP A 100 -4.14 12.35 -9.77
CA ASP A 100 -4.77 11.04 -9.81
C ASP A 100 -3.67 9.97 -9.84
N LEU A 101 -3.65 9.10 -8.83
CA LEU A 101 -2.63 8.07 -8.66
C LEU A 101 -2.91 6.83 -9.53
N GLY A 102 -3.62 7.01 -10.66
CA GLY A 102 -4.02 6.01 -11.64
C GLY A 102 -5.06 5.04 -11.14
#